data_AF-A0A2H0FP66-F1
#
_entry.id   AF-A0A2H0FP66-F1
#
_cell.length_a   1.000
_cell.length_b   1.000
_cell.length_c   1.000
_cell.angle_alpha   90.00
_cell.angle_beta   90.00
_cell.angle_gamma   90.00
#
_symmetry.space_group_name_H-M   'P 1'
#
loop_
_entity.id
_entity.type
_entity.pdbx_description
1 polymer ?
#
loop_
_entity_poly.entity_id
_entity_poly.type
_entity_poly.pdbx_seq_one_letter_code
_entity_poly.pdbx_strand_id
1 'polypeptide(L)'
;MKNLFVKILFLVFISQFVYGQISPGDLSNAHKDLEGMSNCTKCHALGEKVENNKCLDCHKEIKATLIAASGFHGSADVKNKECIECHSDHFGRNFKMIKFDKDKFNHSKTKFELTGKHKVIKCEECHTSKFIKVEKLKEKSNTFLGLETNCESCHADFHQGTLSSKICSDCHNTEKWRPAPKFSHDKSKFKLLGSHKKVDCEKCHIKGMKKGKEFQKFTGLKFKQCLDCHKDIHKGKFGTNCEECHSVESFKNVKNIKSFDHSKTNFKLVGRHQNVTCNKCHTKGITLKLKYQRCSDCHSDFHKGEFKKKNKTDDCSVCHNENGFTPSLFTIANHEKAEFKLTGSHFAVPCNACHFVDEKWKFKFQAINCELCHTNIHKTSLNYTNGIIKNCESCHTTEKWNEIKFEHNKTKFALIGRHNNVLCSKCHFKDEKLKHQFVTVSTNCESCHTDKHAGQFIPKYQNDCSTCHSPESWKIENFDHSKTRFVLDGAHQKVKCAQCHKPIEKEGNKLIQYKFEDISCKSCHT
;
A
#
# COMPACT_ATOMS: atom_id res chain seq x y z
N MET A 1 42.39 -137.80 69.58
CA MET A 1 41.48 -138.12 70.72
C MET A 1 40.25 -137.22 70.65
N LYS A 2 39.07 -137.85 70.61
CA LYS A 2 37.72 -137.34 70.99
C LYS A 2 37.12 -136.16 70.19
N ASN A 3 36.15 -136.45 69.31
CA ASN A 3 34.67 -136.36 69.50
C ASN A 3 34.15 -134.93 69.42
N LEU A 4 33.40 -134.52 68.38
CA LEU A 4 31.98 -134.81 68.06
C LEU A 4 31.15 -133.55 68.37
N PHE A 5 30.52 -132.92 67.37
CA PHE A 5 29.11 -132.49 67.43
C PHE A 5 28.64 -131.90 66.09
N VAL A 6 27.46 -132.38 65.67
CA VAL A 6 26.73 -132.12 64.42
C VAL A 6 25.94 -130.81 64.52
N LYS A 7 25.88 -130.01 63.44
CA LYS A 7 24.73 -129.13 63.13
C LYS A 7 24.47 -129.04 61.62
N ILE A 8 23.27 -129.45 61.24
CA ILE A 8 22.64 -129.36 59.91
C ILE A 8 22.17 -127.91 59.69
N LEU A 9 22.45 -127.31 58.53
CA LEU A 9 21.87 -126.02 58.12
C LEU A 9 21.11 -126.20 56.80
N PHE A 10 19.79 -126.06 56.88
CA PHE A 10 18.84 -126.06 55.76
C PHE A 10 18.98 -124.73 55.01
N LEU A 11 19.37 -124.76 53.73
CA LEU A 11 19.49 -123.58 52.87
C LEU A 11 18.27 -123.53 51.94
N VAL A 12 17.27 -122.73 52.32
CA VAL A 12 16.09 -122.41 51.52
C VAL A 12 16.50 -121.38 50.47
N PHE A 13 16.52 -121.77 49.20
CA PHE A 13 16.63 -120.86 48.06
C PHE A 13 15.27 -120.19 47.82
N ILE A 14 15.13 -118.92 48.21
CA ILE A 14 14.02 -118.06 47.80
C ILE A 14 14.43 -117.38 46.50
N SER A 15 13.83 -117.78 45.37
CA SER A 15 13.95 -117.05 44.11
C SER A 15 13.13 -115.76 44.19
N GLN A 16 13.81 -114.63 44.36
CA GLN A 16 13.18 -113.33 44.17
C GLN A 16 13.07 -113.03 42.67
N PHE A 17 11.84 -113.07 42.15
CA PHE A 17 11.53 -112.43 40.87
C PHE A 17 11.71 -110.92 41.02
N VAL A 18 12.83 -110.40 40.53
CA VAL A 18 13.01 -108.96 40.34
C VAL A 18 12.28 -108.59 39.04
N TYR A 19 11.06 -108.09 39.15
CA TYR A 19 10.42 -107.39 38.04
C TYR A 19 11.19 -106.09 37.81
N GLY A 20 11.97 -106.03 36.73
CA GLY A 20 12.52 -104.77 36.24
C GLY A 20 11.36 -103.82 35.94
N GLN A 21 11.25 -102.73 36.69
CA GLN A 21 10.28 -101.68 36.42
C GLN A 21 10.75 -100.89 35.18
N ILE A 22 10.36 -101.35 33.99
CA ILE A 22 10.80 -100.79 32.70
C ILE A 22 10.12 -99.43 32.40
N SER A 23 9.03 -99.07 33.11
CA SER A 23 8.33 -97.80 32.88
C SER A 23 8.63 -96.79 33.99
N PRO A 24 9.35 -95.68 33.71
CA PRO A 24 9.68 -94.64 34.69
C PRO A 24 8.50 -93.74 35.06
N GLY A 25 7.29 -94.01 34.55
CA GLY A 25 6.07 -93.25 34.78
C GLY A 25 5.36 -92.84 33.49
N ASP A 26 4.11 -92.41 33.60
CA ASP A 26 3.27 -91.96 32.48
C ASP A 26 3.90 -90.76 31.76
N LEU A 27 3.88 -90.78 30.42
CA LEU A 27 4.28 -89.64 29.60
C LEU A 27 3.27 -88.51 29.75
N SER A 28 3.76 -87.27 29.66
CA SER A 28 2.96 -86.05 29.68
C SER A 28 1.91 -86.05 28.55
N ASN A 29 0.86 -85.26 28.69
CA ASN A 29 -0.20 -85.15 27.68
C ASN A 29 0.32 -84.80 26.27
N ALA A 30 1.48 -84.13 26.17
CA ALA A 30 2.10 -83.76 24.89
C ALA A 30 2.71 -84.97 24.15
N HIS A 31 3.12 -86.02 24.88
CA HIS A 31 3.77 -87.20 24.33
C HIS A 31 2.99 -88.51 24.61
N LYS A 32 1.77 -88.43 25.13
CA LYS A 32 0.94 -89.61 25.47
C LYS A 32 0.78 -90.61 24.31
N ASP A 33 0.73 -90.11 23.07
CA ASP A 33 0.54 -90.95 21.88
C ASP A 33 1.82 -91.74 21.51
N LEU A 34 2.94 -91.47 22.19
CA LEU A 34 4.22 -92.17 22.06
C LEU A 34 4.42 -93.25 23.13
N GLU A 35 3.40 -93.56 23.93
CA GLU A 35 3.48 -94.64 24.91
C GLU A 35 3.50 -96.03 24.27
N GLY A 36 3.98 -97.01 25.05
CA GLY A 36 4.09 -98.40 24.63
C GLY A 36 5.54 -98.87 24.47
N MET A 37 5.77 -100.15 24.74
CA MET A 37 7.12 -100.74 24.82
C MET A 37 7.92 -100.63 23.51
N SER A 38 7.25 -100.51 22.35
CA SER A 38 7.90 -100.34 21.05
C SER A 38 8.37 -98.92 20.76
N ASN A 39 7.96 -97.93 21.56
CA ASN A 39 8.22 -96.52 21.31
C ASN A 39 9.37 -95.93 22.15
N CYS A 40 9.93 -96.69 23.11
CA CYS A 40 11.01 -96.21 23.99
C CYS A 40 12.24 -95.72 23.21
N THR A 41 12.59 -96.41 22.11
CA THR A 41 13.73 -96.07 21.25
C THR A 41 13.53 -94.82 20.39
N LYS A 42 12.31 -94.27 20.35
CA LYS A 42 12.02 -92.98 19.70
C LYS A 42 12.64 -91.80 20.45
N CYS A 43 12.92 -91.95 21.76
CA CYS A 43 13.55 -90.91 22.58
C CYS A 43 14.90 -91.36 23.17
N HIS A 44 15.06 -92.66 23.47
CA HIS A 44 16.27 -93.22 24.08
C HIS A 44 17.18 -93.93 23.07
N ALA A 45 18.49 -93.79 23.20
CA ALA A 45 19.41 -94.78 22.65
C ALA A 45 19.30 -96.09 23.46
N LEU A 46 19.46 -97.24 22.80
CA LEU A 46 19.28 -98.55 23.46
C LEU A 46 20.26 -98.70 24.62
N GLY A 47 19.74 -98.83 25.85
CA GLY A 47 20.55 -98.96 27.06
C GLY A 47 21.14 -97.66 27.60
N GLU A 48 20.84 -96.51 26.98
CA GLU A 48 21.41 -95.21 27.32
C GLU A 48 20.35 -94.15 27.64
N LYS A 49 20.83 -92.94 27.99
CA LYS A 49 20.01 -91.75 28.20
C LYS A 49 19.32 -91.29 26.90
N VAL A 50 18.40 -90.33 27.03
CA VAL A 50 17.79 -89.68 25.87
C VAL A 50 18.82 -88.88 25.07
N GLU A 51 18.59 -88.75 23.76
CA GLU A 51 19.45 -87.97 22.86
C GLU A 51 18.68 -86.78 22.24
N ASN A 52 19.32 -85.61 22.13
CA ASN A 52 18.68 -84.41 21.59
C ASN A 52 18.23 -84.54 20.13
N ASN A 53 19.02 -85.21 19.29
CA ASN A 53 18.70 -85.44 17.88
C ASN A 53 17.31 -86.09 17.72
N LYS A 54 16.98 -87.06 18.57
CA LYS A 54 15.69 -87.76 18.58
C LYS A 54 14.54 -86.83 18.93
N CYS A 55 14.71 -85.94 19.90
CA CYS A 55 13.75 -84.87 20.17
C CYS A 55 13.56 -83.97 18.94
N LEU A 56 14.66 -83.57 18.30
CA LEU A 56 14.66 -82.63 17.18
C LEU A 56 14.11 -83.21 15.86
N ASP A 57 14.04 -84.54 15.72
CA ASP A 57 13.43 -85.19 14.56
C ASP A 57 11.92 -84.99 14.48
N CYS A 58 11.27 -84.91 15.65
CA CYS A 58 9.86 -84.50 15.77
C CYS A 58 9.72 -82.97 15.95
N HIS A 59 10.57 -82.33 16.76
CA HIS A 59 10.54 -80.88 17.03
C HIS A 59 11.32 -80.07 15.98
N LYS A 60 10.90 -80.18 14.71
CA LYS A 60 11.58 -79.58 13.55
C LYS A 60 11.68 -78.06 13.63
N GLU A 61 10.73 -77.38 14.25
CA GLU A 61 10.77 -75.93 14.41
C GLU A 61 11.84 -75.49 15.40
N ILE A 62 12.03 -76.24 16.49
CA ILE A 62 13.11 -76.00 17.45
C ILE A 62 14.47 -76.31 16.79
N LYS A 63 14.56 -77.40 16.02
CA LYS A 63 15.74 -77.73 15.20
C LYS A 63 16.11 -76.56 14.29
N ALA A 64 15.13 -75.95 13.62
CA ALA A 64 15.34 -74.77 12.79
C ALA A 64 15.85 -73.55 13.59
N THR A 65 15.33 -73.30 14.80
CA THR A 65 15.83 -72.21 15.65
C THR A 65 17.26 -72.42 16.13
N LEU A 66 17.66 -73.65 16.44
CA LEU A 66 19.03 -74.00 16.84
C LEU A 66 20.02 -73.79 15.69
N ILE A 67 19.66 -74.23 14.48
CA ILE A 67 20.48 -74.05 13.27
C ILE A 67 20.62 -72.56 12.94
N ALA A 68 19.52 -71.82 12.98
CA ALA A 68 19.51 -70.37 12.71
C ALA A 68 20.08 -69.52 13.87
N ALA A 69 20.44 -70.15 15.00
CA ALA A 69 20.79 -69.51 16.26
C ALA A 69 19.79 -68.38 16.61
N SER A 70 18.49 -68.64 16.48
CA SER A 70 17.43 -67.65 16.67
C SER A 70 16.50 -68.00 17.82
N GLY A 71 15.79 -67.00 18.36
CA GLY A 71 14.96 -67.17 19.54
C GLY A 71 15.76 -67.57 20.80
N PHE A 72 15.06 -68.06 21.82
CA PHE A 72 15.68 -68.48 23.07
C PHE A 72 16.42 -69.81 22.95
N HIS A 73 15.86 -70.80 22.24
CA HIS A 73 16.50 -72.11 22.06
C HIS A 73 17.81 -72.03 21.27
N GLY A 74 17.92 -71.10 20.31
CA GLY A 74 19.16 -70.85 19.58
C GLY A 74 20.21 -70.01 20.35
N SER A 75 19.92 -69.59 21.58
CA SER A 75 20.82 -68.77 22.39
C SER A 75 21.92 -69.60 23.04
N ALA A 76 22.97 -68.92 23.53
CA ALA A 76 24.07 -69.57 24.25
C ALA A 76 23.61 -70.30 25.53
N ASP A 77 22.48 -69.87 26.12
CA ASP A 77 21.94 -70.48 27.34
C ASP A 77 21.41 -71.91 27.12
N VAL A 78 21.09 -72.28 25.87
CA VAL A 78 20.39 -73.51 25.52
C VAL A 78 21.13 -74.36 24.48
N LYS A 79 21.82 -73.75 23.51
CA LYS A 79 22.34 -74.44 22.31
C LYS A 79 23.23 -75.67 22.60
N ASN A 80 23.91 -75.71 23.74
CA ASN A 80 24.83 -76.79 24.13
C ASN A 80 24.32 -77.61 25.33
N LYS A 81 23.04 -77.52 25.68
CA LYS A 81 22.43 -78.28 26.78
C LYS A 81 21.62 -79.46 26.27
N GLU A 82 21.49 -80.49 27.10
CA GLU A 82 20.57 -81.58 26.82
C GLU A 82 19.11 -81.12 27.02
N CYS A 83 18.21 -81.48 26.10
CA CYS A 83 16.81 -81.07 26.14
C CYS A 83 16.15 -81.45 27.47
N ILE A 84 16.50 -82.62 28.01
CA ILE A 84 15.93 -83.17 29.25
C ILE A 84 16.28 -82.37 30.51
N GLU A 85 17.35 -81.56 30.48
CA GLU A 85 17.71 -80.67 31.61
C GLU A 85 16.60 -79.66 31.90
N CYS A 86 15.85 -79.25 30.88
CA CYS A 86 14.74 -78.30 30.98
C CYS A 86 13.37 -78.94 30.69
N HIS A 87 13.33 -79.97 29.84
CA HIS A 87 12.12 -80.62 29.35
C HIS A 87 12.11 -82.10 29.75
N SER A 88 11.95 -82.35 31.03
CA SER A 88 11.79 -83.71 31.54
C SER A 88 10.36 -84.23 31.31
N ASP A 89 10.23 -85.53 31.11
CA ASP A 89 8.94 -86.23 30.94
C ASP A 89 8.87 -87.41 31.94
N HIS A 90 7.84 -88.27 31.86
CA HIS A 90 7.55 -89.38 32.75
C HIS A 90 7.05 -89.02 34.16
N PHE A 91 6.75 -87.75 34.41
CA PHE A 91 6.23 -87.28 35.71
C PHE A 91 4.69 -87.21 35.76
N GLY A 92 4.01 -87.93 34.85
CA GLY A 92 2.55 -88.01 34.79
C GLY A 92 1.90 -87.06 33.78
N ARG A 93 0.64 -87.35 33.45
CA ARG A 93 -0.12 -86.68 32.35
C ARG A 93 -0.14 -85.16 32.44
N ASN A 94 -0.34 -84.65 33.64
CA ASN A 94 -0.49 -83.22 33.89
C ASN A 94 0.83 -82.52 34.21
N PHE A 95 1.97 -83.21 34.07
CA PHE A 95 3.26 -82.60 34.29
C PHE A 95 3.52 -81.47 33.30
N LYS A 96 3.86 -80.29 33.83
CA LYS A 96 4.19 -79.11 33.03
C LYS A 96 5.66 -79.15 32.61
N MET A 97 5.92 -79.79 31.47
CA MET A 97 7.26 -79.93 30.87
C MET A 97 7.91 -78.59 30.51
N ILE A 98 7.13 -77.54 30.24
CA ILE A 98 7.64 -76.21 29.91
C ILE A 98 7.41 -75.27 31.10
N LYS A 99 8.46 -75.01 31.86
CA LYS A 99 8.47 -74.03 32.96
C LYS A 99 8.99 -72.68 32.47
N PHE A 100 8.10 -71.90 31.87
CA PHE A 100 8.40 -70.55 31.37
C PHE A 100 7.72 -69.49 32.23
N ASP A 101 8.51 -68.64 32.87
CA ASP A 101 8.05 -67.46 33.61
C ASP A 101 8.03 -66.26 32.65
N LYS A 102 6.82 -65.87 32.22
CA LYS A 102 6.61 -64.77 31.26
C LYS A 102 7.09 -63.44 31.81
N ASP A 103 6.91 -63.20 33.10
CA ASP A 103 7.16 -61.89 33.73
C ASP A 103 8.65 -61.65 33.97
N LYS A 104 9.44 -62.73 34.08
CA LYS A 104 10.90 -62.66 34.28
C LYS A 104 11.72 -62.93 33.04
N PHE A 105 11.09 -63.19 31.89
CA PHE A 105 11.83 -63.55 30.69
C PHE A 105 12.59 -62.35 30.10
N ASN A 106 13.91 -62.48 30.01
CA ASN A 106 14.77 -61.44 29.45
C ASN A 106 14.97 -61.63 27.92
N HIS A 107 14.42 -60.70 27.14
CA HIS A 107 14.56 -60.69 25.67
C HIS A 107 15.99 -60.46 25.16
N SER A 108 16.91 -59.95 25.98
CA SER A 108 18.33 -59.83 25.60
C SER A 108 19.00 -61.20 25.38
N LYS A 109 18.35 -62.28 25.83
CA LYS A 109 18.77 -63.67 25.56
C LYS A 109 18.38 -64.13 24.15
N THR A 110 17.63 -63.33 23.41
CA THR A 110 17.24 -63.59 22.03
C THR A 110 17.95 -62.63 21.08
N LYS A 111 17.79 -62.82 19.77
CA LYS A 111 18.27 -61.87 18.76
C LYS A 111 17.48 -60.56 18.70
N PHE A 112 16.44 -60.39 19.52
CA PHE A 112 15.59 -59.20 19.52
C PHE A 112 15.52 -58.59 20.93
N GLU A 113 16.41 -57.63 21.19
CA GLU A 113 16.39 -56.89 22.44
C GLU A 113 15.25 -55.85 22.45
N LEU A 114 14.41 -55.88 23.49
CA LEU A 114 13.36 -54.89 23.66
C LEU A 114 13.96 -53.55 24.11
N THR A 115 13.82 -52.53 23.27
CA THR A 115 14.28 -51.16 23.53
C THR A 115 13.12 -50.17 23.45
N GLY A 116 13.24 -49.04 24.18
CA GLY A 116 12.22 -48.00 24.25
C GLY A 116 10.83 -48.51 24.57
N LYS A 117 9.85 -48.09 23.78
CA LYS A 117 8.43 -48.43 24.00
C LYS A 117 8.16 -49.93 23.93
N HIS A 118 9.00 -50.74 23.31
CA HIS A 118 8.83 -52.19 23.28
C HIS A 118 9.04 -52.85 24.66
N LYS A 119 9.71 -52.20 25.61
CA LYS A 119 9.96 -52.76 26.96
C LYS A 119 8.69 -52.90 27.81
N VAL A 120 7.63 -52.17 27.47
CA VAL A 120 6.39 -52.09 28.29
C VAL A 120 5.18 -52.70 27.57
N ILE A 121 5.38 -53.34 26.42
CA ILE A 121 4.33 -54.00 25.65
C ILE A 121 4.14 -55.42 26.18
N LYS A 122 2.88 -55.86 26.31
CA LYS A 122 2.56 -57.23 26.73
C LYS A 122 2.98 -58.24 25.66
N CYS A 123 3.40 -59.44 26.06
CA CYS A 123 3.88 -60.47 25.14
C CYS A 123 2.87 -60.78 24.02
N GLU A 124 1.58 -60.83 24.35
CA GLU A 124 0.49 -61.19 23.43
C GLU A 124 0.24 -60.14 22.34
N GLU A 125 0.64 -58.88 22.55
CA GLU A 125 0.52 -57.82 21.55
C GLU A 125 1.55 -57.96 20.43
N CYS A 126 2.70 -58.59 20.71
CA CYS A 126 3.74 -58.91 19.73
C CYS A 126 3.62 -60.35 19.21
N HIS A 127 3.39 -61.32 20.09
CA HIS A 127 3.30 -62.74 19.73
C HIS A 127 1.88 -63.11 19.29
N THR A 128 1.47 -62.54 18.16
CA THR A 128 0.19 -62.81 17.51
C THR A 128 0.38 -63.38 16.11
N SER A 129 -0.55 -64.24 15.67
CA SER A 129 -0.54 -64.88 14.36
C SER A 129 -0.50 -63.88 13.20
N LYS A 130 -0.95 -62.63 13.42
CA LYS A 130 -0.90 -61.53 12.44
C LYS A 130 0.52 -61.20 11.97
N PHE A 131 1.54 -61.35 12.82
CA PHE A 131 2.93 -60.99 12.50
C PHE A 131 3.80 -62.18 12.09
N ILE A 132 3.23 -63.40 12.16
CA ILE A 132 3.92 -64.62 11.77
C ILE A 132 3.73 -64.82 10.26
N LYS A 133 4.82 -64.97 9.51
CA LYS A 133 4.73 -65.22 8.05
C LYS A 133 4.55 -66.70 7.71
N VAL A 134 5.05 -67.60 8.55
CA VAL A 134 5.03 -69.05 8.31
C VAL A 134 3.66 -69.63 8.66
N GLU A 135 2.91 -70.10 7.66
CA GLU A 135 1.51 -70.54 7.83
C GLU A 135 1.34 -71.63 8.90
N LYS A 136 2.21 -72.66 8.88
CA LYS A 136 2.20 -73.75 9.87
C LYS A 136 2.37 -73.28 11.32
N LEU A 137 3.03 -72.14 11.54
CA LEU A 137 3.20 -71.58 12.87
C LEU A 137 1.98 -70.77 13.32
N LYS A 138 1.19 -70.22 12.38
CA LYS A 138 -0.02 -69.46 12.71
C LYS A 138 -1.12 -70.35 13.31
N GLU A 139 -1.19 -71.60 12.89
CA GLU A 139 -2.16 -72.60 13.39
C GLU A 139 -1.88 -72.99 14.85
N LYS A 140 -0.65 -72.78 15.34
CA LYS A 140 -0.27 -73.09 16.72
C LYS A 140 -0.72 -71.97 17.66
N SER A 141 -1.73 -72.25 18.47
CA SER A 141 -2.18 -71.32 19.52
C SER A 141 -1.03 -70.99 20.49
N ASN A 142 -0.87 -69.70 20.83
CA ASN A 142 0.12 -69.19 21.77
C ASN A 142 1.59 -69.50 21.43
N THR A 143 1.94 -69.57 20.15
CA THR A 143 3.35 -69.73 19.72
C THR A 143 4.18 -68.46 19.96
N PHE A 144 5.41 -68.64 20.44
CA PHE A 144 6.42 -67.58 20.54
C PHE A 144 7.43 -67.59 19.37
N LEU A 145 7.17 -68.42 18.36
CA LEU A 145 8.04 -68.61 17.19
C LEU A 145 7.50 -67.87 15.96
N GLY A 146 8.39 -67.52 15.03
CA GLY A 146 8.02 -67.09 13.68
C GLY A 146 7.96 -65.58 13.43
N LEU A 147 8.36 -64.75 14.41
CA LEU A 147 8.56 -63.31 14.22
C LEU A 147 9.97 -63.02 13.68
N GLU A 148 10.05 -62.04 12.78
CA GLU A 148 11.32 -61.49 12.27
C GLU A 148 11.70 -60.21 13.03
N THR A 149 13.00 -59.87 13.05
CA THR A 149 13.55 -58.77 13.85
C THR A 149 13.56 -57.40 13.17
N ASN A 150 13.26 -57.32 11.87
CA ASN A 150 13.15 -56.08 11.12
C ASN A 150 11.84 -55.35 11.45
N CYS A 151 11.85 -54.02 11.53
CA CYS A 151 10.68 -53.22 11.91
C CYS A 151 9.44 -53.49 11.03
N GLU A 152 9.65 -53.75 9.74
CA GLU A 152 8.57 -53.99 8.76
C GLU A 152 7.80 -55.30 8.98
N SER A 153 8.34 -56.22 9.78
CA SER A 153 7.64 -57.46 10.13
C SER A 153 6.38 -57.18 10.98
N CYS A 154 6.42 -56.10 11.77
CA CYS A 154 5.34 -55.72 12.69
C CYS A 154 4.74 -54.35 12.36
N HIS A 155 5.51 -53.44 11.75
CA HIS A 155 5.10 -52.07 11.48
C HIS A 155 4.99 -51.79 9.98
N ALA A 156 3.89 -51.15 9.56
CA ALA A 156 3.74 -50.71 8.18
C ALA A 156 4.64 -49.49 7.89
N ASP A 157 5.29 -49.49 6.73
CA ASP A 157 6.04 -48.34 6.26
C ASP A 157 5.11 -47.18 5.86
N PHE A 158 5.06 -46.14 6.70
CA PHE A 158 4.32 -44.92 6.44
C PHE A 158 4.86 -44.15 5.22
N HIS A 159 6.14 -44.30 4.89
CA HIS A 159 6.76 -43.65 3.76
C HIS A 159 6.48 -44.34 2.42
N GLN A 160 5.87 -45.53 2.44
CA GLN A 160 5.47 -46.28 1.25
C GLN A 160 6.62 -46.41 0.21
N GLY A 161 7.82 -46.66 0.69
CA GLY A 161 9.03 -46.84 -0.11
C GLY A 161 9.56 -45.58 -0.80
N THR A 162 9.11 -44.38 -0.42
CA THR A 162 9.52 -43.12 -1.09
C THR A 162 10.84 -42.52 -0.63
N LEU A 163 11.41 -43.05 0.46
CA LEU A 163 12.71 -42.65 0.97
C LEU A 163 13.83 -43.51 0.37
N SER A 164 15.02 -42.90 0.29
CA SER A 164 16.24 -43.52 -0.22
C SER A 164 16.79 -44.58 0.72
N SER A 165 16.82 -44.30 2.03
CA SER A 165 17.13 -45.34 3.01
C SER A 165 15.91 -46.23 3.24
N LYS A 166 16.15 -47.54 3.25
CA LYS A 166 15.19 -48.57 3.67
C LYS A 166 15.36 -48.97 5.13
N ILE A 167 16.38 -48.43 5.80
CA ILE A 167 16.71 -48.76 7.19
C ILE A 167 16.00 -47.76 8.10
N CYS A 168 14.95 -48.21 8.81
CA CYS A 168 14.15 -47.34 9.66
C CYS A 168 14.99 -46.67 10.76
N SER A 169 15.99 -47.38 11.30
CA SER A 169 16.83 -46.95 12.42
C SER A 169 17.84 -45.84 12.09
N ASP A 170 18.00 -45.50 10.81
CA ASP A 170 18.77 -44.33 10.36
C ASP A 170 18.10 -43.02 10.80
N CYS A 171 16.77 -43.02 10.89
CA CYS A 171 15.96 -41.84 11.18
C CYS A 171 15.16 -42.00 12.48
N HIS A 172 14.64 -43.19 12.75
CA HIS A 172 13.78 -43.49 13.89
C HIS A 172 14.54 -44.18 15.02
N ASN A 173 13.96 -44.10 16.21
CA ASN A 173 14.35 -44.95 17.34
C ASN A 173 13.10 -45.47 18.05
N THR A 174 13.30 -46.42 18.95
CA THR A 174 12.24 -47.10 19.69
C THR A 174 11.73 -46.30 20.89
N GLU A 175 12.41 -45.23 21.30
CA GLU A 175 11.99 -44.32 22.38
C GLU A 175 10.87 -43.37 21.91
N LYS A 176 11.09 -42.73 20.75
CA LYS A 176 10.18 -41.77 20.16
C LYS A 176 10.18 -41.92 18.64
N TRP A 177 9.11 -42.54 18.12
CA TRP A 177 8.98 -42.79 16.68
C TRP A 177 8.69 -41.51 15.87
N ARG A 178 7.91 -40.57 16.42
CA ARG A 178 7.52 -39.31 15.77
C ARG A 178 7.78 -38.12 16.70
N PRO A 179 8.45 -37.05 16.25
CA PRO A 179 9.19 -36.93 14.98
C PRO A 179 10.41 -37.86 14.95
N ALA A 180 10.94 -38.15 13.76
CA ALA A 180 12.12 -39.01 13.57
C ALA A 180 13.37 -38.33 14.17
N PRO A 181 13.86 -38.75 15.36
CA PRO A 181 14.80 -37.95 16.13
C PRO A 181 16.23 -37.95 15.58
N LYS A 182 16.59 -38.93 14.73
CA LYS A 182 17.92 -39.02 14.11
C LYS A 182 17.98 -38.32 12.74
N PHE A 183 16.84 -37.92 12.20
CA PHE A 183 16.79 -37.21 10.93
C PHE A 183 17.27 -35.77 11.10
N SER A 184 18.15 -35.31 10.21
CA SER A 184 18.62 -33.92 10.15
C SER A 184 18.56 -33.37 8.73
N HIS A 185 17.98 -32.17 8.59
CA HIS A 185 17.96 -31.44 7.32
C HIS A 185 19.34 -31.00 6.83
N ASP A 186 20.36 -30.96 7.70
CA ASP A 186 21.73 -30.61 7.30
C ASP A 186 22.35 -31.64 6.35
N LYS A 187 21.84 -32.88 6.39
CA LYS A 187 22.20 -33.97 5.48
C LYS A 187 21.34 -34.00 4.21
N SER A 188 20.34 -33.13 4.11
CA SER A 188 19.42 -33.07 2.97
C SER A 188 19.85 -32.03 1.94
N LYS A 189 19.25 -32.07 0.75
CA LYS A 189 19.51 -31.09 -0.31
C LYS A 189 19.02 -29.68 0.05
N PHE A 190 18.06 -29.56 0.97
CA PHE A 190 17.52 -28.30 1.45
C PHE A 190 17.84 -28.13 2.93
N LYS A 191 18.92 -27.41 3.21
CA LYS A 191 19.33 -27.08 4.58
C LYS A 191 18.41 -26.01 5.14
N LEU A 192 17.87 -26.23 6.33
CA LEU A 192 17.02 -25.23 7.00
C LEU A 192 17.89 -24.10 7.54
N LEU A 193 17.81 -22.93 6.89
CA LEU A 193 18.53 -21.71 7.29
C LEU A 193 17.55 -20.64 7.80
N GLY A 194 18.02 -19.82 8.74
CA GLY A 194 17.25 -18.73 9.35
C GLY A 194 15.87 -19.16 9.86
N SER A 195 14.85 -18.42 9.43
CA SER A 195 13.46 -18.62 9.86
C SER A 195 12.87 -19.97 9.45
N HIS A 196 13.42 -20.66 8.43
CA HIS A 196 12.94 -21.98 8.02
C HIS A 196 13.11 -23.06 9.10
N LYS A 197 14.05 -22.89 10.04
CA LYS A 197 14.25 -23.82 11.17
C LYS A 197 13.05 -23.91 12.11
N LYS A 198 12.19 -22.88 12.11
CA LYS A 198 11.01 -22.76 12.99
C LYS A 198 9.70 -23.10 12.28
N VAL A 199 9.76 -23.51 11.00
CA VAL A 199 8.58 -23.81 10.21
C VAL A 199 8.16 -25.25 10.45
N ASP A 200 6.87 -25.46 10.71
CA ASP A 200 6.29 -26.79 10.89
C ASP A 200 6.50 -27.65 9.64
N CYS A 201 6.84 -28.93 9.84
CA CYS A 201 7.24 -29.83 8.74
C CYS A 201 6.18 -29.93 7.65
N GLU A 202 4.90 -29.95 8.01
CA GLU A 202 3.76 -30.09 7.08
C GLU A 202 3.59 -28.90 6.13
N LYS A 203 4.14 -27.73 6.46
CA LYS A 203 4.08 -26.56 5.57
C LYS A 203 4.98 -26.73 4.34
N CYS A 204 6.03 -27.54 4.45
CA CYS A 204 6.91 -27.90 3.34
C CYS A 204 6.59 -29.30 2.80
N HIS A 205 6.32 -30.25 3.69
CA HIS A 205 6.01 -31.64 3.39
C HIS A 205 4.51 -31.86 3.38
N ILE A 206 3.88 -31.56 2.25
CA ILE A 206 2.42 -31.56 2.08
C ILE A 206 1.86 -32.97 2.29
N LYS A 207 0.76 -33.04 3.04
CA LYS A 207 -0.04 -34.27 3.23
C LYS A 207 -1.00 -34.45 2.05
N GLY A 208 -1.19 -35.70 1.65
CA GLY A 208 -2.14 -36.07 0.61
C GLY A 208 -2.50 -37.55 0.73
N MET A 209 -2.97 -38.13 -0.37
CA MET A 209 -3.31 -39.53 -0.45
C MET A 209 -2.36 -40.25 -1.40
N LYS A 210 -1.85 -41.40 -0.97
CA LYS A 210 -1.09 -42.31 -1.83
C LYS A 210 -1.56 -43.73 -1.57
N LYS A 211 -1.97 -44.42 -2.65
CA LYS A 211 -2.57 -45.78 -2.60
C LYS A 211 -3.76 -45.88 -1.62
N GLY A 212 -4.64 -44.87 -1.61
CA GLY A 212 -5.82 -44.84 -0.75
C GLY A 212 -5.56 -44.64 0.74
N LYS A 213 -4.32 -44.32 1.15
CA LYS A 213 -3.94 -44.03 2.54
C LYS A 213 -3.32 -42.64 2.65
N GLU A 214 -3.46 -42.03 3.83
CA GLU A 214 -2.80 -40.76 4.16
C GLU A 214 -1.29 -40.91 3.98
N PHE A 215 -0.69 -39.94 3.29
CA PHE A 215 0.73 -39.93 2.96
C PHE A 215 1.29 -38.51 3.03
N GLN A 216 2.45 -38.35 3.65
CA GLN A 216 3.16 -37.08 3.69
C GLN A 216 4.35 -37.11 2.72
N LYS A 217 4.41 -36.15 1.79
CA LYS A 217 5.44 -36.12 0.76
C LYS A 217 6.75 -35.52 1.28
N PHE A 218 7.73 -36.39 1.53
CA PHE A 218 9.06 -35.99 2.02
C PHE A 218 10.08 -35.71 0.90
N THR A 219 9.93 -36.35 -0.26
CA THR A 219 10.89 -36.29 -1.38
C THR A 219 10.27 -35.73 -2.65
N GLY A 220 11.10 -35.23 -3.58
CA GLY A 220 10.66 -34.71 -4.88
C GLY A 220 9.87 -33.40 -4.79
N LEU A 221 10.17 -32.57 -3.80
CA LEU A 221 9.70 -31.19 -3.69
C LEU A 221 10.60 -30.28 -4.54
N LYS A 222 10.03 -29.26 -5.17
CA LYS A 222 10.81 -28.18 -5.78
C LYS A 222 11.19 -27.20 -4.67
N PHE A 223 12.45 -26.76 -4.64
CA PHE A 223 12.99 -25.88 -3.60
C PHE A 223 14.14 -25.00 -4.12
N LYS A 224 14.40 -24.99 -5.43
CA LYS A 224 15.56 -24.28 -6.00
C LYS A 224 15.33 -22.77 -6.00
N GLN A 225 14.08 -22.33 -6.10
CA GLN A 225 13.70 -20.93 -6.10
C GLN A 225 12.84 -20.63 -4.89
N CYS A 226 12.95 -19.40 -4.36
CA CYS A 226 12.06 -18.93 -3.29
C CYS A 226 10.58 -19.08 -3.67
N LEU A 227 10.27 -18.89 -4.96
CA LEU A 227 8.92 -18.98 -5.51
C LEU A 227 8.35 -20.40 -5.59
N ASP A 228 9.19 -21.44 -5.41
CA ASP A 228 8.69 -22.82 -5.33
C ASP A 228 7.80 -23.05 -4.10
N CYS A 229 7.94 -22.22 -3.07
CA CYS A 229 7.16 -22.27 -1.83
C CYS A 229 6.48 -20.95 -1.48
N HIS A 230 7.11 -19.81 -1.80
CA HIS A 230 6.60 -18.49 -1.45
C HIS A 230 5.87 -17.82 -2.61
N LYS A 231 4.75 -17.18 -2.31
CA LYS A 231 4.05 -16.32 -3.26
C LYS A 231 4.73 -14.95 -3.32
N ASP A 232 5.00 -14.48 -4.54
CA ASP A 232 5.50 -13.12 -4.73
C ASP A 232 4.41 -12.06 -4.43
N ILE A 233 4.66 -11.25 -3.40
CA ILE A 233 3.79 -10.13 -3.02
C ILE A 233 3.97 -8.89 -3.92
N HIS A 234 5.09 -8.82 -4.64
CA HIS A 234 5.44 -7.71 -5.53
C HIS A 234 4.84 -7.87 -6.93
N LYS A 235 4.24 -9.04 -7.23
CA LYS A 235 3.55 -9.33 -8.50
C LYS A 235 4.47 -9.16 -9.73
N GLY A 236 5.70 -9.66 -9.63
CA GLY A 236 6.70 -9.68 -10.69
C GLY A 236 7.52 -8.40 -10.85
N LYS A 237 7.23 -7.33 -10.10
CA LYS A 237 7.87 -6.02 -10.29
C LYS A 237 9.39 -5.98 -10.08
N PHE A 238 9.91 -6.88 -9.24
CA PHE A 238 11.33 -6.91 -8.88
C PHE A 238 12.04 -8.18 -9.36
N GLY A 239 11.43 -8.92 -10.29
CA GLY A 239 11.97 -10.20 -10.76
C GLY A 239 11.85 -11.33 -9.72
N THR A 240 12.61 -12.39 -9.94
CA THR A 240 12.55 -13.63 -9.12
C THR A 240 13.70 -13.76 -8.13
N ASN A 241 14.69 -12.88 -8.17
CA ASN A 241 15.86 -12.92 -7.29
C ASN A 241 15.58 -12.26 -5.94
N CYS A 242 14.82 -12.94 -5.08
CA CYS A 242 14.41 -12.40 -3.79
C CYS A 242 15.59 -12.04 -2.88
N GLU A 243 16.74 -12.70 -3.04
CA GLU A 243 17.93 -12.57 -2.17
C GLU A 243 18.69 -11.25 -2.34
N GLU A 244 18.44 -10.51 -3.43
CA GLU A 244 18.96 -9.14 -3.63
C GLU A 244 18.50 -8.19 -2.52
N CYS A 245 17.27 -8.41 -2.04
CA CYS A 245 16.58 -7.54 -1.11
C CYS A 245 16.25 -8.24 0.22
N HIS A 246 15.90 -9.52 0.18
CA HIS A 246 15.45 -10.26 1.36
C HIS A 246 16.53 -11.21 1.90
N SER A 247 16.29 -11.73 3.10
CA SER A 247 17.14 -12.76 3.71
C SER A 247 16.28 -13.90 4.24
N VAL A 248 16.88 -15.07 4.34
CA VAL A 248 16.28 -16.24 5.01
C VAL A 248 16.05 -16.01 6.50
N GLU A 249 16.71 -15.03 7.11
CA GLU A 249 16.48 -14.63 8.51
C GLU A 249 15.16 -13.87 8.66
N SER A 250 14.91 -12.89 7.80
CA SER A 250 13.68 -12.11 7.79
C SER A 250 13.40 -11.53 6.42
N PHE A 251 12.20 -11.80 5.90
CA PHE A 251 11.66 -11.14 4.71
C PHE A 251 11.19 -9.70 4.98
N LYS A 252 10.93 -9.34 6.24
CA LYS A 252 10.48 -7.98 6.60
C LYS A 252 11.63 -6.98 6.58
N ASN A 253 12.86 -7.43 6.81
CA ASN A 253 14.04 -6.59 6.81
C ASN A 253 14.67 -6.59 5.41
N VAL A 254 14.56 -5.46 4.72
CA VAL A 254 15.04 -5.30 3.35
C VAL A 254 16.48 -4.78 3.37
N LYS A 255 17.39 -5.51 2.71
CA LYS A 255 18.79 -5.12 2.48
C LYS A 255 18.87 -4.00 1.45
N ASN A 256 19.94 -3.22 1.49
CA ASN A 256 20.28 -2.23 0.46
C ASN A 256 19.19 -1.18 0.15
N ILE A 257 18.30 -0.92 1.11
CA ILE A 257 17.18 0.01 0.90
C ILE A 257 17.66 1.45 0.61
N LYS A 258 18.85 1.82 1.08
CA LYS A 258 19.46 3.14 0.85
C LYS A 258 19.77 3.39 -0.63
N SER A 259 20.02 2.34 -1.42
CA SER A 259 20.33 2.42 -2.85
C SER A 259 19.17 1.91 -3.71
N PHE A 260 17.94 1.94 -3.18
CA PHE A 260 16.78 1.42 -3.88
C PHE A 260 16.39 2.31 -5.07
N ASP A 261 16.30 1.70 -6.25
CA ASP A 261 15.92 2.37 -7.48
C ASP A 261 14.39 2.55 -7.59
N HIS A 262 13.93 3.80 -7.48
CA HIS A 262 12.52 4.15 -7.61
C HIS A 262 11.97 4.00 -9.04
N SER A 263 12.83 3.87 -10.06
CA SER A 263 12.40 3.61 -11.44
C SER A 263 11.60 2.30 -11.58
N LYS A 264 11.84 1.35 -10.67
CA LYS A 264 11.15 0.06 -10.56
C LYS A 264 9.77 0.15 -9.89
N THR A 265 9.38 1.34 -9.43
CA THR A 265 8.07 1.57 -8.78
C THR A 265 7.11 2.29 -9.72
N ASN A 266 5.86 2.41 -9.29
CA ASN A 266 4.86 3.19 -10.01
C ASN A 266 4.98 4.70 -9.77
N PHE A 267 5.91 5.14 -8.92
CA PHE A 267 6.17 6.55 -8.65
C PHE A 267 7.63 6.85 -8.92
N LYS A 268 7.92 7.19 -10.18
CA LYS A 268 9.28 7.57 -10.59
C LYS A 268 9.60 8.94 -10.00
N LEU A 269 10.76 9.06 -9.35
CA LEU A 269 11.21 10.34 -8.82
C LEU A 269 11.67 11.22 -9.99
N VAL A 270 10.98 12.34 -10.19
CA VAL A 270 11.26 13.35 -11.22
C VAL A 270 11.30 14.74 -10.61
N GLY A 271 12.03 15.65 -11.25
CA GLY A 271 12.21 17.02 -10.76
C GLY A 271 12.77 17.04 -9.33
N ARG A 272 12.20 17.88 -8.47
CA ARG A 272 12.64 18.02 -7.08
C ARG A 272 12.46 16.77 -6.23
N HIS A 273 11.59 15.83 -6.62
CA HIS A 273 11.40 14.58 -5.89
C HIS A 273 12.67 13.71 -5.84
N GLN A 274 13.61 13.88 -6.78
CA GLN A 274 14.87 13.14 -6.81
C GLN A 274 15.80 13.47 -5.63
N ASN A 275 15.66 14.68 -5.06
CA ASN A 275 16.52 15.17 -3.99
C ASN A 275 15.89 15.01 -2.60
N VAL A 276 14.78 14.28 -2.49
CA VAL A 276 14.02 14.14 -1.25
C VAL A 276 14.49 12.91 -0.50
N THR A 277 14.78 13.05 0.79
CA THR A 277 15.16 11.93 1.65
C THR A 277 13.99 10.96 1.85
N CYS A 278 14.27 9.65 1.96
CA CYS A 278 13.23 8.61 2.00
C CYS A 278 12.18 8.85 3.10
N ASN A 279 12.60 9.33 4.27
CA ASN A 279 11.73 9.56 5.43
C ASN A 279 10.71 10.69 5.26
N LYS A 280 10.92 11.61 4.31
CA LYS A 280 9.92 12.66 4.02
C LYS A 280 8.68 12.11 3.32
N CYS A 281 8.84 11.05 2.53
CA CYS A 281 7.71 10.35 1.89
C CYS A 281 7.24 9.16 2.75
N HIS A 282 8.18 8.35 3.24
CA HIS A 282 7.90 7.13 4.01
C HIS A 282 7.86 7.36 5.51
N THR A 283 7.04 8.31 5.96
CA THR A 283 6.96 8.75 7.37
C THR A 283 6.53 7.64 8.35
N LYS A 284 5.76 6.66 7.88
CA LYS A 284 5.26 5.52 8.68
C LYS A 284 6.02 4.21 8.44
N GLY A 285 7.05 4.23 7.59
CA GLY A 285 7.82 3.05 7.20
C GLY A 285 7.85 2.83 5.68
N ILE A 286 8.98 2.31 5.20
CA ILE A 286 9.29 2.19 3.76
C ILE A 286 8.45 1.11 3.06
N THR A 287 7.98 0.11 3.80
CA THR A 287 7.15 -0.98 3.27
C THR A 287 5.67 -0.63 3.16
N LEU A 288 5.24 0.54 3.67
CA LEU A 288 3.84 0.94 3.62
C LEU A 288 3.49 1.57 2.28
N LYS A 289 2.34 1.16 1.74
CA LYS A 289 1.79 1.70 0.51
C LYS A 289 1.32 3.14 0.74
N LEU A 290 1.94 4.09 0.04
CA LEU A 290 1.52 5.49 0.01
C LEU A 290 0.46 5.71 -1.07
N LYS A 291 -0.44 6.67 -0.84
CA LYS A 291 -1.22 7.29 -1.92
C LYS A 291 -0.32 8.31 -2.61
N TYR A 292 -0.37 8.37 -3.93
CA TYR A 292 0.55 9.19 -4.73
C TYR A 292 -0.08 9.68 -6.03
N GLN A 293 -1.36 9.40 -6.26
CA GLN A 293 -2.03 9.71 -7.54
C GLN A 293 -2.29 11.21 -7.68
N ARG A 294 -2.36 11.94 -6.58
CA ARG A 294 -2.59 13.39 -6.54
C ARG A 294 -1.49 14.09 -5.78
N CYS A 295 -1.14 15.30 -6.20
CA CYS A 295 -0.19 16.16 -5.47
C CYS A 295 -0.64 16.33 -4.00
N SER A 296 -1.96 16.44 -3.77
CA SER A 296 -2.57 16.58 -2.45
C SER A 296 -2.55 15.32 -1.59
N ASP A 297 -2.16 14.16 -2.13
CA ASP A 297 -1.91 12.97 -1.31
C ASP A 297 -0.65 13.16 -0.42
N CYS A 298 0.26 14.06 -0.82
CA CYS A 298 1.52 14.35 -0.12
C CYS A 298 1.66 15.82 0.31
N HIS A 299 1.19 16.76 -0.51
CA HIS A 299 1.35 18.19 -0.30
C HIS A 299 0.07 18.81 0.25
N SER A 300 0.21 19.70 1.23
CA SER A 300 -0.90 20.54 1.69
C SER A 300 -1.16 21.68 0.71
N ASP A 301 -2.43 22.03 0.53
CA ASP A 301 -2.83 23.20 -0.27
C ASP A 301 -2.42 24.50 0.43
N PHE A 302 -1.40 25.17 -0.11
CA PHE A 302 -0.94 26.48 0.37
C PHE A 302 -1.97 27.59 0.15
N HIS A 303 -2.84 27.44 -0.85
CA HIS A 303 -3.86 28.42 -1.23
C HIS A 303 -5.13 28.32 -0.38
N LYS A 304 -5.19 27.41 0.60
CA LYS A 304 -6.29 27.30 1.57
C LYS A 304 -7.68 27.20 0.90
N GLY A 305 -7.77 26.57 -0.25
CA GLY A 305 -9.00 26.35 -0.98
C GLY A 305 -9.47 27.51 -1.86
N GLU A 306 -8.65 28.54 -2.12
CA GLU A 306 -9.00 29.63 -3.05
C GLU A 306 -9.37 29.13 -4.46
N PHE A 307 -8.82 27.98 -4.89
CA PHE A 307 -9.08 27.37 -6.19
C PHE A 307 -10.10 26.23 -6.19
N LYS A 308 -10.69 25.90 -5.02
CA LYS A 308 -11.70 24.84 -4.92
C LYS A 308 -12.98 25.24 -5.65
N LYS A 309 -13.32 24.52 -6.72
CA LYS A 309 -14.63 24.62 -7.39
C LYS A 309 -15.53 23.46 -6.96
N LYS A 310 -16.83 23.72 -6.72
CA LYS A 310 -17.82 22.64 -6.51
C LYS A 310 -17.74 21.67 -7.69
N ASN A 311 -17.40 20.41 -7.41
CA ASN A 311 -17.35 19.29 -8.36
C ASN A 311 -16.25 19.32 -9.45
N LYS A 312 -15.14 20.04 -9.25
CA LYS A 312 -13.93 19.86 -10.07
C LYS A 312 -12.72 19.55 -9.19
N THR A 313 -11.86 18.66 -9.65
CA THR A 313 -10.63 18.26 -8.96
C THR A 313 -9.69 19.45 -8.79
N ASP A 314 -9.11 19.60 -7.60
CA ASP A 314 -8.02 20.53 -7.28
C ASP A 314 -6.73 20.08 -8.00
N ASP A 315 -6.69 20.23 -9.31
CA ASP A 315 -5.54 19.83 -10.12
C ASP A 315 -4.42 20.87 -10.02
N CYS A 316 -3.46 20.61 -9.14
CA CYS A 316 -2.29 21.46 -8.96
C CYS A 316 -1.43 21.56 -10.23
N SER A 317 -1.52 20.57 -11.14
CA SER A 317 -0.65 20.47 -12.32
C SER A 317 -0.88 21.57 -13.36
N VAL A 318 -2.00 22.28 -13.26
CA VAL A 318 -2.31 23.45 -14.10
C VAL A 318 -1.35 24.61 -13.81
N CYS A 319 -0.90 24.75 -12.57
CA CYS A 319 -0.07 25.87 -12.13
C CYS A 319 1.32 25.44 -11.64
N HIS A 320 1.48 24.18 -11.23
CA HIS A 320 2.71 23.68 -10.61
C HIS A 320 3.14 22.37 -11.25
N ASN A 321 4.42 22.06 -11.17
CA ASN A 321 4.93 20.78 -11.63
C ASN A 321 6.03 20.28 -10.70
N GLU A 322 6.63 19.16 -11.05
CA GLU A 322 7.63 18.49 -10.24
C GLU A 322 8.95 19.27 -10.15
N ASN A 323 9.17 20.30 -10.98
CA ASN A 323 10.33 21.19 -10.88
C ASN A 323 10.18 22.24 -9.78
N GLY A 324 8.97 22.49 -9.30
CA GLY A 324 8.70 23.34 -8.14
C GLY A 324 7.33 24.02 -8.15
N PHE A 325 6.95 24.58 -7.00
CA PHE A 325 5.75 25.40 -6.85
C PHE A 325 5.97 26.88 -7.18
N THR A 326 7.22 27.30 -7.39
CA THR A 326 7.58 28.69 -7.70
C THR A 326 8.70 28.74 -8.74
N PRO A 327 8.57 29.52 -9.82
CA PRO A 327 7.37 30.30 -10.20
C PRO A 327 6.18 29.41 -10.61
N SER A 328 4.99 30.00 -10.65
CA SER A 328 3.80 29.34 -11.20
C SER A 328 3.90 29.23 -12.72
N LEU A 329 3.31 28.18 -13.30
CA LEU A 329 3.13 28.00 -14.74
C LEU A 329 1.96 28.83 -15.29
N PHE A 330 1.23 29.54 -14.43
CA PHE A 330 0.10 30.38 -14.85
C PHE A 330 0.59 31.57 -15.67
N THR A 331 0.24 31.58 -16.95
CA THR A 331 0.72 32.56 -17.93
C THR A 331 -0.23 33.76 -18.07
N ILE A 332 0.24 34.81 -18.77
CA ILE A 332 -0.61 35.94 -19.18
C ILE A 332 -1.81 35.47 -20.02
N ALA A 333 -1.63 34.47 -20.89
CA ALA A 333 -2.74 33.88 -21.66
C ALA A 333 -3.76 33.14 -20.78
N ASN A 334 -3.35 32.65 -19.59
CA ASN A 334 -4.31 32.13 -18.62
C ASN A 334 -5.10 33.26 -17.95
N HIS A 335 -4.48 34.42 -17.71
CA HIS A 335 -5.15 35.61 -17.19
C HIS A 335 -6.26 36.13 -18.12
N GLU A 336 -6.11 36.01 -19.44
CA GLU A 336 -7.18 36.40 -20.39
C GLU A 336 -8.48 35.59 -20.22
N LYS A 337 -8.38 34.39 -19.65
CA LYS A 337 -9.52 33.50 -19.37
C LYS A 337 -10.07 33.69 -17.96
N ALA A 338 -9.41 34.49 -17.12
CA ALA A 338 -9.86 34.81 -15.77
C ALA A 338 -10.91 35.93 -15.79
N GLU A 339 -11.56 36.14 -14.64
CA GLU A 339 -12.55 37.22 -14.48
C GLU A 339 -11.91 38.61 -14.65
N PHE A 340 -10.67 38.77 -14.16
CA PHE A 340 -9.89 39.98 -14.36
C PHE A 340 -8.88 39.80 -15.48
N LYS A 341 -9.23 40.34 -16.65
CA LYS A 341 -8.35 40.38 -17.82
C LYS A 341 -7.37 41.53 -17.67
N LEU A 342 -6.09 41.22 -17.78
CA LEU A 342 -5.05 42.24 -17.85
C LEU A 342 -5.23 43.03 -19.16
N THR A 343 -5.20 44.36 -19.08
CA THR A 343 -5.32 45.26 -20.24
C THR A 343 -4.37 46.44 -20.10
N GLY A 344 -3.89 46.95 -21.23
CA GLY A 344 -2.99 48.10 -21.28
C GLY A 344 -1.75 47.92 -20.41
N SER A 345 -1.43 48.92 -19.60
CA SER A 345 -0.24 48.93 -18.74
C SER A 345 -0.23 47.81 -17.68
N HIS A 346 -1.38 47.20 -17.35
CA HIS A 346 -1.43 46.08 -16.39
C HIS A 346 -0.71 44.82 -16.86
N PHE A 347 -0.46 44.66 -18.17
CA PHE A 347 0.35 43.54 -18.68
C PHE A 347 1.80 43.54 -18.19
N ALA A 348 2.34 44.73 -17.87
CA ALA A 348 3.71 44.89 -17.39
C ALA A 348 3.84 44.85 -15.86
N VAL A 349 2.73 44.65 -15.14
CA VAL A 349 2.71 44.61 -13.67
C VAL A 349 3.12 43.22 -13.19
N PRO A 350 4.10 43.09 -12.27
CA PRO A 350 4.50 41.78 -11.77
C PRO A 350 3.38 41.17 -10.93
N CYS A 351 3.21 39.85 -10.99
CA CYS A 351 2.08 39.16 -10.37
C CYS A 351 1.95 39.43 -8.86
N ASN A 352 3.06 39.58 -8.14
CA ASN A 352 3.07 39.85 -6.70
C ASN A 352 2.50 41.24 -6.36
N ALA A 353 2.58 42.23 -7.23
CA ALA A 353 2.00 43.55 -6.97
C ALA A 353 0.47 43.49 -6.81
N CYS A 354 -0.18 42.51 -7.47
CA CYS A 354 -1.62 42.28 -7.34
C CYS A 354 -1.95 41.16 -6.35
N HIS A 355 -1.20 40.05 -6.41
CA HIS A 355 -1.52 38.83 -5.67
C HIS A 355 -0.82 38.70 -4.32
N PHE A 356 0.17 39.52 -3.98
CA PHE A 356 0.84 39.50 -2.68
C PHE A 356 0.41 40.71 -1.84
N VAL A 357 -0.70 40.54 -1.12
CA VAL A 357 -1.35 41.61 -0.34
C VAL A 357 -1.41 41.17 1.13
N ASP A 358 -1.09 42.08 2.05
CA ASP A 358 -0.99 41.82 3.50
C ASP A 358 -0.03 40.66 3.83
N GLU A 359 1.16 40.67 3.21
CA GLU A 359 2.22 39.66 3.37
C GLU A 359 1.80 38.22 2.98
N LYS A 360 0.71 38.06 2.21
CA LYS A 360 0.16 36.76 1.83
C LYS A 360 -0.23 36.75 0.36
N TRP A 361 -0.04 35.60 -0.27
CA TRP A 361 -0.59 35.36 -1.60
C TRP A 361 -2.12 35.19 -1.51
N LYS A 362 -2.85 35.96 -2.32
CA LYS A 362 -4.31 35.93 -2.47
C LYS A 362 -4.65 35.84 -3.96
N PHE A 363 -5.48 34.88 -4.33
CA PHE A 363 -5.91 34.65 -5.71
C PHE A 363 -7.41 34.81 -5.91
N LYS A 364 -8.16 34.97 -4.82
CA LYS A 364 -9.60 35.25 -4.86
C LYS A 364 -9.90 36.63 -4.31
N PHE A 365 -10.58 37.44 -5.10
CA PHE A 365 -11.06 38.78 -4.73
C PHE A 365 -12.59 38.80 -4.78
N GLN A 366 -13.24 39.51 -3.85
CA GLN A 366 -14.72 39.59 -3.79
C GLN A 366 -15.31 40.44 -4.93
N ALA A 367 -14.62 41.52 -5.26
CA ALA A 367 -14.86 42.36 -6.44
C ALA A 367 -13.52 42.99 -6.82
N ILE A 368 -13.25 43.11 -8.12
CA ILE A 368 -12.05 43.76 -8.63
C ILE A 368 -12.48 45.03 -9.33
N ASN A 369 -12.17 46.17 -8.70
CA ASN A 369 -12.40 47.50 -9.23
C ASN A 369 -11.08 48.30 -9.11
N CYS A 370 -11.00 49.45 -9.78
CA CYS A 370 -9.79 50.28 -9.75
C CYS A 370 -9.40 50.67 -8.31
N GLU A 371 -10.38 50.95 -7.45
CA GLU A 371 -10.18 51.48 -6.09
C GLU A 371 -9.61 50.45 -5.12
N LEU A 372 -9.70 49.15 -5.44
CA LEU A 372 -9.06 48.10 -4.66
C LEU A 372 -7.53 48.26 -4.64
N CYS A 373 -6.94 48.78 -5.73
CA CYS A 373 -5.49 48.91 -5.89
C CYS A 373 -5.03 50.37 -6.01
N HIS A 374 -5.87 51.24 -6.56
CA HIS A 374 -5.55 52.64 -6.81
C HIS A 374 -6.34 53.56 -5.90
N THR A 375 -5.67 54.55 -5.31
CA THR A 375 -6.36 55.57 -4.51
C THR A 375 -7.20 56.48 -5.41
N ASN A 376 -8.49 56.63 -5.07
CA ASN A 376 -9.36 57.59 -5.74
C ASN A 376 -9.00 59.04 -5.32
N ILE A 377 -8.27 59.74 -6.18
CA ILE A 377 -7.85 61.13 -5.96
C ILE A 377 -9.01 62.15 -6.12
N HIS A 378 -10.11 61.75 -6.78
CA HIS A 378 -11.27 62.62 -7.03
C HIS A 378 -12.27 62.65 -5.87
N LYS A 379 -12.16 61.69 -4.94
CA LYS A 379 -13.02 61.58 -3.75
C LYS A 379 -14.50 61.68 -4.15
N THR A 380 -15.23 62.66 -3.59
CA THR A 380 -16.65 62.92 -3.85
C THR A 380 -16.91 64.00 -4.89
N SER A 381 -15.88 64.59 -5.49
CA SER A 381 -16.05 65.69 -6.47
C SER A 381 -16.68 65.23 -7.79
N LEU A 382 -16.56 63.94 -8.10
CA LEU A 382 -17.23 63.30 -9.23
C LEU A 382 -18.40 62.51 -8.67
N ASN A 383 -19.61 63.05 -8.82
CA ASN A 383 -20.82 62.40 -8.33
C ASN A 383 -21.30 61.33 -9.33
N TYR A 384 -21.08 60.06 -9.01
CA TYR A 384 -21.42 58.91 -9.86
C TYR A 384 -22.94 58.67 -10.03
N THR A 385 -23.80 59.52 -9.46
CA THR A 385 -25.25 59.28 -9.39
C THR A 385 -26.05 59.85 -10.56
N ASN A 386 -25.46 60.65 -11.45
CA ASN A 386 -26.19 61.29 -12.56
C ASN A 386 -26.23 60.43 -13.84
N GLY A 387 -25.76 59.18 -13.80
CA GLY A 387 -25.85 58.21 -14.91
C GLY A 387 -24.85 58.40 -16.06
N ILE A 388 -24.16 59.56 -16.13
CA ILE A 388 -23.17 59.90 -17.17
C ILE A 388 -21.77 59.35 -16.82
N ILE A 389 -21.30 59.56 -15.59
CA ILE A 389 -20.03 59.05 -15.08
C ILE A 389 -20.36 57.90 -14.14
N LYS A 390 -19.99 56.67 -14.50
CA LYS A 390 -20.36 55.46 -13.74
C LYS A 390 -19.20 54.86 -12.96
N ASN A 391 -17.98 55.04 -13.46
CA ASN A 391 -16.76 54.42 -12.95
C ASN A 391 -15.52 55.16 -13.48
N CYS A 392 -14.32 54.73 -13.09
CA CYS A 392 -13.08 55.32 -13.56
C CYS A 392 -12.90 55.21 -15.09
N GLU A 393 -13.38 54.10 -15.67
CA GLU A 393 -13.33 53.81 -17.11
C GLU A 393 -14.20 54.75 -17.95
N SER A 394 -15.05 55.56 -17.31
CA SER A 394 -15.79 56.64 -17.98
C SER A 394 -14.87 57.77 -18.48
N CYS A 395 -13.64 57.85 -17.95
CA CYS A 395 -12.66 58.91 -18.26
C CYS A 395 -11.25 58.35 -18.49
N HIS A 396 -10.83 57.35 -17.73
CA HIS A 396 -9.49 56.79 -17.78
C HIS A 396 -9.43 55.52 -18.63
N THR A 397 -8.28 55.28 -19.24
CA THR A 397 -7.99 54.02 -19.93
C THR A 397 -6.87 53.27 -19.22
N THR A 398 -6.88 51.94 -19.33
CA THR A 398 -5.80 51.11 -18.79
C THR A 398 -4.52 51.18 -19.63
N GLU A 399 -4.58 51.68 -20.87
CA GLU A 399 -3.40 51.90 -21.71
C GLU A 399 -2.56 53.06 -21.20
N LYS A 400 -3.20 54.22 -21.00
CA LYS A 400 -2.59 55.45 -20.50
C LYS A 400 -3.55 56.15 -19.54
N TRP A 401 -3.28 56.04 -18.24
CA TRP A 401 -4.17 56.55 -17.20
C TRP A 401 -4.33 58.08 -17.21
N ASN A 402 -3.27 58.80 -17.60
CA ASN A 402 -3.25 60.26 -17.66
C ASN A 402 -3.89 60.82 -18.93
N GLU A 403 -4.23 59.99 -19.91
CA GLU A 403 -4.97 60.39 -21.09
C GLU A 403 -6.48 60.28 -20.81
N ILE A 404 -7.12 61.43 -20.59
CA ILE A 404 -8.54 61.50 -20.25
C ILE A 404 -9.39 61.52 -21.53
N LYS A 405 -10.29 60.54 -21.66
CA LYS A 405 -11.27 60.49 -22.75
C LYS A 405 -12.67 60.68 -22.17
N PHE A 406 -13.24 61.86 -22.35
CA PHE A 406 -14.60 62.16 -21.93
C PHE A 406 -15.35 62.92 -23.02
N GLU A 407 -16.51 62.40 -23.43
CA GLU A 407 -17.31 62.97 -24.50
C GLU A 407 -18.36 63.94 -23.94
N HIS A 408 -18.13 65.25 -24.10
CA HIS A 408 -19.03 66.29 -23.59
C HIS A 408 -20.40 66.34 -24.29
N ASN A 409 -20.51 65.78 -25.50
CA ASN A 409 -21.78 65.68 -26.24
C ASN A 409 -22.84 64.81 -25.53
N LYS A 410 -22.43 63.96 -24.56
CA LYS A 410 -23.32 63.18 -23.70
C LYS A 410 -23.86 63.99 -22.52
N THR A 411 -23.41 65.22 -22.35
CA THR A 411 -23.82 66.12 -21.29
C THR A 411 -24.74 67.22 -21.82
N LYS A 412 -25.31 68.02 -20.90
CA LYS A 412 -26.08 69.22 -21.27
C LYS A 412 -25.21 70.36 -21.81
N PHE A 413 -23.88 70.22 -21.78
CA PHE A 413 -22.94 71.21 -22.31
C PHE A 413 -22.00 70.58 -23.33
N ALA A 414 -22.48 70.43 -24.56
CA ALA A 414 -21.64 69.99 -25.67
C ALA A 414 -20.61 71.08 -26.00
N LEU A 415 -19.32 70.72 -26.05
CA LEU A 415 -18.27 71.65 -26.46
C LEU A 415 -18.39 71.90 -27.97
N ILE A 416 -18.49 73.17 -28.34
CA ILE A 416 -18.61 73.61 -29.74
C ILE A 416 -17.60 74.72 -30.04
N GLY A 417 -17.19 74.79 -31.30
CA GLY A 417 -16.17 75.72 -31.77
C GLY A 417 -14.87 75.59 -30.97
N ARG A 418 -14.35 76.72 -30.48
CA ARG A 418 -13.07 76.78 -29.73
C ARG A 418 -13.09 76.09 -28.38
N HIS A 419 -14.26 75.87 -27.79
CA HIS A 419 -14.38 75.16 -26.52
C HIS A 419 -13.87 73.71 -26.59
N ASN A 420 -13.85 73.10 -27.78
CA ASN A 420 -13.30 71.75 -27.99
C ASN A 420 -11.80 71.64 -27.66
N ASN A 421 -11.06 72.75 -27.70
CA ASN A 421 -9.62 72.79 -27.48
C ASN A 421 -9.24 73.38 -26.11
N VAL A 422 -10.24 73.64 -25.25
CA VAL A 422 -10.00 74.18 -23.92
C VAL A 422 -9.67 73.05 -22.95
N LEU A 423 -8.61 73.24 -22.15
CA LEU A 423 -8.24 72.29 -21.11
C LEU A 423 -9.36 72.17 -20.07
N CYS A 424 -9.65 70.95 -19.62
CA CYS A 424 -10.70 70.68 -18.63
C CYS A 424 -10.56 71.55 -17.37
N SER A 425 -9.31 71.82 -16.95
CA SER A 425 -8.98 72.63 -15.78
C SER A 425 -9.48 74.07 -15.87
N LYS A 426 -9.59 74.63 -17.07
CA LYS A 426 -10.08 76.00 -17.28
C LYS A 426 -11.58 76.13 -17.04
N CYS A 427 -12.32 75.03 -17.13
CA CYS A 427 -13.76 75.01 -16.85
C CYS A 427 -14.03 74.45 -15.46
N HIS A 428 -13.46 73.29 -15.14
CA HIS A 428 -13.87 72.50 -13.98
C HIS A 428 -13.10 72.81 -12.69
N PHE A 429 -12.00 73.58 -12.72
CA PHE A 429 -11.21 73.87 -11.51
C PHE A 429 -11.45 75.32 -11.07
N LYS A 430 -11.99 75.49 -9.86
CA LYS A 430 -12.29 76.80 -9.27
C LYS A 430 -11.05 77.50 -8.67
N ASP A 431 -10.06 76.72 -8.26
CA ASP A 431 -8.79 77.17 -7.67
C ASP A 431 -7.65 76.36 -8.30
N GLU A 432 -6.58 77.04 -8.72
CA GLU A 432 -5.37 76.40 -9.26
C GLU A 432 -4.70 75.44 -8.25
N LYS A 433 -5.01 75.57 -6.95
CA LYS A 433 -4.53 74.68 -5.89
C LYS A 433 -5.35 73.38 -5.75
N LEU A 434 -6.57 73.34 -6.28
CA LEU A 434 -7.49 72.18 -6.18
C LEU A 434 -7.62 71.42 -7.51
N LYS A 435 -6.47 71.10 -8.13
CA LYS A 435 -6.33 70.53 -9.50
C LYS A 435 -7.04 69.20 -9.79
N HIS A 436 -7.81 68.63 -8.86
CA HIS A 436 -8.48 67.34 -9.03
C HIS A 436 -9.94 67.32 -8.55
N GLN A 437 -10.48 68.47 -8.13
CA GLN A 437 -11.87 68.61 -7.71
C GLN A 437 -12.67 69.24 -8.85
N PHE A 438 -13.43 68.40 -9.55
CA PHE A 438 -14.29 68.86 -10.64
C PHE A 438 -15.51 69.57 -10.06
N VAL A 439 -15.79 70.78 -10.55
CA VAL A 439 -17.04 71.49 -10.26
C VAL A 439 -18.00 71.40 -11.45
N THR A 440 -19.30 71.46 -11.15
CA THR A 440 -20.33 71.65 -12.18
C THR A 440 -20.28 73.10 -12.68
N VAL A 441 -20.22 73.26 -13.99
CA VAL A 441 -20.19 74.57 -14.65
C VAL A 441 -21.55 74.90 -15.25
N SER A 442 -21.91 76.19 -15.25
CA SER A 442 -23.10 76.68 -15.94
C SER A 442 -22.88 76.71 -17.45
N THR A 443 -23.95 76.53 -18.23
CA THR A 443 -23.93 76.66 -19.69
C THR A 443 -24.05 78.12 -20.16
N ASN A 444 -24.31 79.05 -19.24
CA ASN A 444 -24.48 80.46 -19.57
C ASN A 444 -23.12 81.11 -19.89
N CYS A 445 -23.03 81.83 -21.01
CA CYS A 445 -21.79 82.48 -21.45
C CYS A 445 -21.19 83.40 -20.37
N GLU A 446 -22.03 84.13 -19.64
CA GLU A 446 -21.61 85.06 -18.59
C GLU A 446 -20.94 84.39 -17.38
N SER A 447 -21.11 83.08 -17.21
CA SER A 447 -20.40 82.35 -16.15
C SER A 447 -18.89 82.31 -16.35
N CYS A 448 -18.43 82.52 -17.59
CA CYS A 448 -17.00 82.51 -17.96
C CYS A 448 -16.55 83.78 -18.70
N HIS A 449 -17.44 84.38 -19.49
CA HIS A 449 -17.13 85.54 -20.33
C HIS A 449 -17.80 86.80 -19.78
N THR A 450 -17.01 87.85 -19.57
CA THR A 450 -17.56 89.15 -19.14
C THR A 450 -18.34 89.82 -20.27
N ASP A 451 -19.56 90.26 -20.00
CA ASP A 451 -20.31 91.10 -20.94
C ASP A 451 -19.61 92.47 -21.13
N LYS A 452 -19.15 92.74 -22.34
CA LYS A 452 -18.53 94.01 -22.73
C LYS A 452 -19.55 95.06 -23.16
N HIS A 453 -20.82 94.69 -23.31
CA HIS A 453 -21.88 95.58 -23.76
C HIS A 453 -22.58 96.29 -22.61
N ALA A 454 -22.25 95.95 -21.36
CA ALA A 454 -22.81 96.53 -20.14
C ALA A 454 -24.35 96.49 -20.14
N GLY A 455 -24.93 95.35 -20.54
CA GLY A 455 -26.38 95.14 -20.51
C GLY A 455 -27.19 95.90 -21.55
N GLN A 456 -26.57 96.52 -22.57
CA GLN A 456 -27.28 97.26 -23.64
C GLN A 456 -28.34 96.43 -24.40
N PHE A 457 -28.25 95.11 -24.34
CA PHE A 457 -29.14 94.18 -25.04
C PHE A 457 -30.22 93.53 -24.13
N ILE A 458 -30.30 93.94 -22.87
CA ILE A 458 -31.35 93.56 -21.92
C ILE A 458 -32.56 94.51 -22.08
N PRO A 459 -33.82 94.03 -21.99
CA PRO A 459 -34.25 92.64 -21.78
C PRO A 459 -34.42 91.83 -23.07
N LYS A 460 -34.37 92.48 -24.24
CA LYS A 460 -34.80 91.90 -25.53
C LYS A 460 -34.11 90.57 -25.86
N TYR A 461 -32.80 90.48 -25.62
CA TYR A 461 -32.02 89.27 -25.91
C TYR A 461 -31.53 88.57 -24.64
N GLN A 462 -31.84 89.09 -23.46
CA GLN A 462 -31.39 88.55 -22.16
C GLN A 462 -29.89 88.19 -22.12
N ASN A 463 -29.06 88.92 -22.87
CA ASN A 463 -27.65 88.64 -23.08
C ASN A 463 -27.32 87.22 -23.62
N ASP A 464 -28.21 86.61 -24.40
CA ASP A 464 -27.86 85.44 -25.21
C ASP A 464 -26.83 85.83 -26.27
N CYS A 465 -25.56 85.64 -25.91
CA CYS A 465 -24.40 86.00 -26.72
C CYS A 465 -24.42 85.27 -28.07
N SER A 466 -24.99 84.06 -28.13
CA SER A 466 -24.99 83.21 -29.32
C SER A 466 -25.86 83.75 -30.45
N THR A 467 -26.83 84.61 -30.12
CA THR A 467 -27.65 85.34 -31.09
C THR A 467 -26.80 86.21 -32.02
N CYS A 468 -25.66 86.73 -31.55
CA CYS A 468 -24.79 87.61 -32.34
C CYS A 468 -23.38 87.03 -32.55
N HIS A 469 -22.80 86.39 -31.55
CA HIS A 469 -21.43 85.90 -31.53
C HIS A 469 -21.33 84.41 -31.87
N SER A 470 -20.35 84.07 -32.72
CA SER A 470 -20.00 82.67 -33.02
C SER A 470 -19.05 82.08 -31.97
N PRO A 471 -19.27 80.84 -31.47
CA PRO A 471 -18.36 80.18 -30.53
C PRO A 471 -17.01 79.79 -31.16
N GLU A 472 -16.84 79.93 -32.48
CA GLU A 472 -15.57 79.65 -33.17
C GLU A 472 -14.61 80.86 -33.14
N SER A 473 -15.15 82.07 -33.25
CA SER A 473 -14.34 83.27 -33.49
C SER A 473 -14.66 84.44 -32.55
N TRP A 474 -15.76 84.35 -31.80
CA TRP A 474 -16.41 85.45 -31.07
C TRP A 474 -16.76 86.66 -31.95
N LYS A 475 -16.66 86.53 -33.28
CA LYS A 475 -17.03 87.57 -34.22
C LYS A 475 -18.55 87.64 -34.34
N ILE A 476 -19.00 88.82 -34.73
CA ILE A 476 -20.40 89.14 -34.98
C ILE A 476 -20.76 88.60 -36.36
N GLU A 477 -21.04 87.29 -36.43
CA GLU A 477 -21.38 86.59 -37.68
C GLU A 477 -22.89 86.40 -37.82
N ASN A 478 -23.61 86.41 -36.69
CA ASN A 478 -25.05 86.08 -36.64
C ASN A 478 -25.94 87.33 -36.57
N PHE A 479 -25.37 88.53 -36.37
CA PHE A 479 -26.14 89.75 -36.24
C PHE A 479 -26.60 90.29 -37.61
N ASP A 480 -27.88 90.62 -37.68
CA ASP A 480 -28.52 91.12 -38.88
C ASP A 480 -29.14 92.50 -38.63
N HIS A 481 -28.56 93.53 -39.24
CA HIS A 481 -29.02 94.92 -39.10
C HIS A 481 -30.43 95.14 -39.66
N SER A 482 -30.90 94.30 -40.59
CA SER A 482 -32.24 94.40 -41.16
C SER A 482 -33.35 94.12 -40.13
N LYS A 483 -33.00 93.44 -39.02
CA LYS A 483 -33.92 93.13 -37.91
C LYS A 483 -33.90 94.18 -36.81
N THR A 484 -33.24 95.30 -37.05
CA THR A 484 -33.12 96.40 -36.08
C THR A 484 -34.03 97.57 -36.47
N ARG A 485 -34.24 98.50 -35.53
CA ARG A 485 -35.02 99.73 -35.80
C ARG A 485 -34.38 100.67 -36.84
N PHE A 486 -33.09 100.49 -37.11
CA PHE A 486 -32.35 101.27 -38.09
C PHE A 486 -31.78 100.30 -39.12
N VAL A 487 -32.58 100.02 -40.15
CA VAL A 487 -32.19 99.17 -41.26
C VAL A 487 -31.14 99.92 -42.08
N LEU A 488 -30.01 99.28 -42.36
CA LEU A 488 -28.98 99.87 -43.20
C LEU A 488 -29.45 99.84 -44.66
N ASP A 489 -29.93 100.97 -45.16
CA ASP A 489 -30.33 101.18 -46.55
C ASP A 489 -29.47 102.26 -47.22
N GLY A 490 -29.53 102.31 -48.55
CA GLY A 490 -28.78 103.28 -49.37
C GLY A 490 -27.28 103.34 -49.02
N ALA A 491 -26.78 104.54 -48.74
CA ALA A 491 -25.38 104.78 -48.42
C ALA A 491 -24.93 104.11 -47.10
N HIS A 492 -25.85 103.87 -46.14
CA HIS A 492 -25.53 103.32 -44.83
C HIS A 492 -25.05 101.86 -44.88
N GLN A 493 -25.37 101.11 -45.94
CA GLN A 493 -24.89 99.73 -46.13
C GLN A 493 -23.37 99.61 -46.23
N LYS A 494 -22.70 100.68 -46.70
CA LYS A 494 -21.24 100.71 -46.90
C LYS A 494 -20.49 101.35 -45.72
N VAL A 495 -21.21 101.84 -44.70
CA VAL A 495 -20.63 102.51 -43.54
C VAL A 495 -20.08 101.46 -42.57
N LYS A 496 -18.84 101.67 -42.10
CA LYS A 496 -18.23 100.76 -41.12
C LYS A 496 -18.93 100.91 -39.78
N CYS A 497 -19.16 99.80 -39.05
CA CYS A 497 -19.86 99.80 -37.77
C CYS A 497 -19.33 100.84 -36.78
N ALA A 498 -18.00 101.02 -36.70
CA ALA A 498 -17.35 101.98 -35.78
C ALA A 498 -17.62 103.46 -36.11
N GLN A 499 -18.10 103.78 -37.32
CA GLN A 499 -18.48 105.15 -37.67
C GLN A 499 -19.81 105.56 -37.01
N CYS A 500 -20.70 104.59 -36.78
CA CYS A 500 -21.95 104.79 -36.05
C CYS A 500 -21.78 104.47 -34.56
N HIS A 501 -21.22 103.30 -34.25
CA HIS A 501 -21.05 102.79 -32.89
C HIS A 501 -19.75 103.29 -32.27
N LYS A 502 -19.81 104.49 -31.67
CA LYS A 502 -18.67 105.17 -31.06
C LYS A 502 -18.51 104.83 -29.57
N PRO A 503 -17.31 104.96 -29.00
CA PRO A 503 -17.11 104.89 -27.55
C PRO A 503 -17.84 106.02 -26.84
N ILE A 504 -18.54 105.68 -25.75
CA ILE A 504 -19.19 106.60 -24.83
C ILE A 504 -18.71 106.31 -23.40
N GLU A 505 -18.79 107.31 -22.53
CA GLU A 505 -18.61 107.13 -21.09
C GLU A 505 -19.98 106.98 -20.42
N LYS A 506 -20.17 105.86 -19.72
CA LYS A 506 -21.37 105.59 -18.92
C LYS A 506 -20.93 105.05 -17.57
N GLU A 507 -21.36 105.71 -16.49
CA GLU A 507 -21.05 105.30 -15.10
C GLU A 507 -19.54 105.09 -14.84
N GLY A 508 -18.68 105.95 -15.40
CA GLY A 508 -17.23 105.88 -15.24
C GLY A 508 -16.51 104.83 -16.11
N ASN A 509 -17.24 104.08 -16.95
CA ASN A 509 -16.67 103.09 -17.86
C ASN A 509 -16.77 103.54 -19.33
N LYS A 510 -15.70 103.31 -20.11
CA LYS A 510 -15.70 103.49 -21.57
C LYS A 510 -16.28 102.25 -22.24
N LEU A 511 -17.39 102.41 -22.97
CA LEU A 511 -18.07 101.33 -23.69
C LEU A 511 -18.53 101.77 -25.06
N ILE A 512 -18.72 100.85 -25.99
CA ILE A 512 -19.23 101.18 -27.33
C ILE A 512 -20.75 101.30 -27.28
N GLN A 513 -21.29 102.42 -27.79
CA GLN A 513 -22.73 102.62 -27.88
C GLN A 513 -23.32 101.84 -29.06
N TYR A 514 -24.05 100.78 -28.75
CA TYR A 514 -24.82 100.00 -29.73
C TYR A 514 -26.30 100.41 -29.78
N LYS A 515 -26.82 100.95 -28.67
CA LYS A 515 -28.20 101.42 -28.56
C LYS A 515 -28.25 102.95 -28.40
N PHE A 516 -28.79 103.61 -29.41
CA PHE A 516 -29.11 105.05 -29.39
C PHE A 516 -30.49 105.31 -28.75
N GLU A 517 -30.73 106.49 -28.18
CA GLU A 517 -32.09 106.88 -27.81
C GLU A 517 -32.75 107.61 -28.98
N ASP A 518 -32.01 108.53 -29.60
CA ASP A 518 -32.40 109.24 -30.82
C ASP A 518 -31.58 108.77 -32.03
N ILE A 519 -32.29 108.41 -33.11
CA ILE A 519 -31.73 107.97 -34.40
C ILE A 519 -32.04 108.95 -35.54
N SER A 520 -32.43 110.19 -35.21
CA SER A 520 -32.67 111.25 -36.20
C SER A 520 -31.40 111.59 -36.99
N CYS A 521 -31.54 112.08 -38.23
CA CYS A 521 -30.38 112.43 -39.07
C CYS A 521 -29.44 113.41 -38.36
N LYS A 522 -30.00 114.35 -37.58
CA LYS A 522 -29.25 115.37 -36.82
C LYS A 522 -28.41 114.76 -35.69
N SER A 523 -28.84 113.64 -35.08
CA SER A 523 -28.07 113.01 -34.00
C SER A 523 -26.83 112.27 -34.51
N CYS A 524 -26.80 111.91 -35.79
CA CYS A 524 -25.71 111.13 -36.42
C CYS A 524 -24.84 111.94 -37.40
N HIS A 525 -25.38 112.99 -38.02
CA HIS A 525 -24.70 113.83 -39.00
C HIS A 525 -24.60 115.27 -38.48
N THR A 526 -23.43 115.58 -37.91
CA THR A 526 -23.00 116.92 -37.53
C THR A 526 -22.17 117.57 -38.61
#